data_AF-K3WXH7-F1
#
_entry.id   AF-K3WXH7-F1
#
_cell.length_a   1.000
_cell.length_b   1.000
_cell.length_c   1.000
_cell.angle_alpha   90.00
_cell.angle_beta   90.00
_cell.angle_gamma   90.00
#
_symmetry.space_group_name_H-M   'P 1'
#
loop_
_entity.id
_entity.type
_entity.pdbx_description
1 polymer ?
#
loop_
_entity_poly.entity_id
_entity_poly.type
_entity_poly.pdbx_seq_one_letter_code
_entity_poly.pdbx_strand_id
1 'polypeptide(L)'
;MSRLRAPVALFVVTIGTATLVIAFAIVKAKHVYVGGLAWPFISDLGRDAPASYVFFFGLSAVGVLLGLAWTFNHEYQHRVLQKSYENGQVSECTHSLSYVSCVFGVIGAIGLPLFASFDTSPAIHETTAVVFLATEATAMYVDTYLNYKIFQVKREELDTGVFITDRDGPRSVYRAKSEELRALQRGFTIELASISVFTVSVLVYLPLLYSEPPQTHLTIAEVYPCPLEVYESNHWGMSDCLTKELGTTYCTQTVRLDATNTRLWSYENALDVNQLFCILTLLTYALSFVANNKCERESLNERDRIAAIAKFYASQASGEDQQRKTNESVSVAIGETEHPELAGEKTHVANCHRIS
;
A
#
# COMPACT_ATOMS: atom_id res chain seq x y z
N MET A 1 8.50 2.96 12.65
CA MET A 1 7.09 3.37 12.55
C MET A 1 6.28 2.46 11.61
N SER A 2 6.65 1.17 11.44
CA SER A 2 5.97 0.20 10.54
C SER A 2 4.48 -0.03 10.85
N ARG A 3 4.09 0.12 12.13
CA ARG A 3 2.69 0.02 12.58
C ARG A 3 1.76 1.06 11.93
N LEU A 4 2.31 2.19 11.46
CA LEU A 4 1.54 3.25 10.80
C LEU A 4 1.37 3.04 9.30
N ARG A 5 2.10 2.11 8.67
CA ARG A 5 2.01 1.86 7.22
C ARG A 5 0.60 1.49 6.77
N ALA A 6 0.01 0.45 7.36
CA ALA A 6 -1.37 0.03 7.07
C ALA A 6 -2.44 1.11 7.31
N PRO A 7 -2.52 1.75 8.50
CA PRO A 7 -3.57 2.74 8.72
C PRO A 7 -3.43 3.95 7.80
N VAL A 8 -2.20 4.41 7.53
CA VAL A 8 -1.99 5.51 6.57
C VAL A 8 -2.40 5.11 5.16
N ALA A 9 -2.01 3.92 4.69
CA ALA A 9 -2.45 3.42 3.40
C ALA A 9 -3.98 3.27 3.31
N LEU A 10 -4.65 2.84 4.38
CA LEU A 10 -6.11 2.79 4.43
C LEU A 10 -6.72 4.20 4.36
N PHE A 11 -6.12 5.20 5.00
CA PHE A 11 -6.56 6.59 4.90
C PHE A 11 -6.37 7.16 3.50
N VAL A 12 -5.25 6.85 2.82
CA VAL A 12 -5.03 7.21 1.39
C VAL A 12 -6.20 6.72 0.56
N VAL A 13 -6.56 5.43 0.69
CA VAL A 13 -7.65 4.83 -0.10
C VAL A 13 -9.00 5.44 0.26
N THR A 14 -9.29 5.56 1.55
CA THR A 14 -10.59 6.06 2.02
C THR A 14 -10.81 7.51 1.60
N ILE A 15 -9.83 8.38 1.82
CA ILE A 15 -9.93 9.82 1.48
C ILE A 15 -9.89 10.00 -0.04
N GLY A 16 -9.04 9.27 -0.76
CA GLY A 16 -9.00 9.30 -2.21
C GLY A 16 -10.34 8.91 -2.85
N THR A 17 -10.91 7.77 -2.45
CA THR A 17 -12.22 7.34 -2.95
C THR A 17 -13.33 8.32 -2.56
N ALA A 18 -13.36 8.80 -1.31
CA ALA A 18 -14.34 9.79 -0.88
C ALA A 18 -14.26 11.08 -1.69
N THR A 19 -13.04 11.58 -1.95
CA THR A 19 -12.80 12.79 -2.75
C THR A 19 -13.38 12.64 -4.15
N LEU A 20 -13.09 11.53 -4.83
CA LEU A 20 -13.58 11.26 -6.19
C LEU A 20 -15.11 11.15 -6.24
N VAL A 21 -15.70 10.41 -5.30
CA VAL A 21 -17.15 10.19 -5.25
C VAL A 21 -17.90 11.49 -4.94
N ILE A 22 -17.41 12.28 -3.97
CA ILE A 22 -18.05 13.55 -3.60
C ILE A 22 -17.93 14.57 -4.74
N ALA A 23 -16.74 14.71 -5.35
CA ALA A 23 -16.55 15.63 -6.48
C ALA A 23 -17.44 15.24 -7.66
N PHE A 24 -17.51 13.95 -8.01
CA PHE A 24 -18.40 13.44 -9.05
C PHE A 24 -19.88 13.72 -8.74
N ALA A 25 -20.33 13.47 -7.49
CA ALA A 25 -21.69 13.74 -7.08
C ALA A 25 -22.06 15.23 -7.20
N ILE A 26 -21.15 16.13 -6.83
CA ILE A 26 -21.36 17.58 -6.97
C ILE A 26 -21.48 17.96 -8.45
N VAL A 27 -20.56 17.50 -9.30
CA VAL A 27 -20.56 17.76 -10.74
C VAL A 27 -21.89 17.33 -11.37
N LYS A 28 -22.34 16.10 -11.07
CA LYS A 28 -23.61 15.58 -11.61
C LYS A 28 -24.81 16.34 -11.06
N ALA A 29 -24.83 16.68 -9.77
CA ALA A 29 -25.93 17.44 -9.15
C ALA A 29 -26.04 18.88 -9.68
N LYS A 30 -24.92 19.45 -10.15
CA LYS A 30 -24.86 20.81 -10.71
C LYS A 30 -24.93 20.85 -12.24
N HIS A 31 -25.09 19.70 -12.90
CA HIS A 31 -25.07 19.56 -14.35
C HIS A 31 -23.82 20.20 -15.00
N VAL A 32 -22.68 20.12 -14.30
CA VAL A 32 -21.40 20.61 -14.82
C VAL A 32 -20.96 19.73 -15.98
N TYR A 33 -20.55 20.36 -17.09
CA TYR A 33 -20.06 19.64 -18.25
C TYR A 33 -18.67 19.05 -17.98
N VAL A 34 -18.53 17.76 -18.21
CA VAL A 34 -17.28 17.00 -18.00
C VAL A 34 -17.01 16.10 -19.21
N GLY A 35 -17.17 16.71 -20.39
CA GLY A 35 -16.80 16.12 -21.68
C GLY A 35 -17.71 15.03 -22.23
N GLY A 36 -18.98 15.01 -21.81
CA GLY A 36 -20.03 14.17 -22.42
C GLY A 36 -20.01 12.70 -21.98
N LEU A 37 -19.03 12.28 -21.17
CA LEU A 37 -18.91 10.88 -20.74
C LEU A 37 -19.85 10.53 -19.59
N ALA A 38 -20.28 9.25 -19.56
CA ALA A 38 -21.00 8.69 -18.41
C ALA A 38 -20.12 8.79 -17.15
N TRP A 39 -18.85 8.38 -17.27
CA TRP A 39 -17.79 8.60 -16.29
C TRP A 39 -16.73 9.55 -16.84
N PRO A 40 -16.56 10.76 -16.26
CA PRO A 40 -15.66 11.75 -16.82
C PRO A 40 -14.19 11.41 -16.55
N PHE A 41 -13.32 12.07 -17.30
CA PHE A 41 -11.93 12.19 -16.89
C PHE A 41 -11.90 12.80 -15.49
N ILE A 42 -11.17 12.16 -14.59
CA ILE A 42 -11.10 12.53 -13.18
C ILE A 42 -10.51 13.93 -13.02
N SER A 43 -9.64 14.35 -13.94
CA SER A 43 -9.18 15.73 -14.00
C SER A 43 -10.36 16.72 -14.12
N ASP A 44 -11.35 16.47 -14.96
CA ASP A 44 -12.44 17.43 -15.17
C ASP A 44 -13.33 17.66 -13.93
N LEU A 45 -13.29 16.74 -12.97
CA LEU A 45 -13.98 16.91 -11.68
C LEU A 45 -13.43 18.08 -10.87
N GLY A 46 -12.17 18.44 -11.09
CA GLY A 46 -11.49 19.52 -10.38
C GLY A 46 -11.66 20.90 -11.01
N ARG A 47 -12.34 21.01 -12.16
CA ARG A 47 -12.39 22.26 -12.95
C ARG A 47 -13.30 23.33 -12.34
N ASP A 48 -14.58 23.00 -12.12
CA ASP A 48 -15.60 23.99 -11.73
C ASP A 48 -15.94 23.92 -10.23
N ALA A 49 -16.14 25.09 -9.62
CA ALA A 49 -16.59 25.18 -8.23
C ALA A 49 -18.07 24.72 -8.07
N PRO A 50 -18.43 24.09 -6.93
CA PRO A 50 -17.61 23.85 -5.75
C PRO A 50 -16.85 22.50 -5.76
N ALA A 51 -16.97 21.69 -6.82
CA ALA A 51 -16.31 20.39 -6.90
C ALA A 51 -14.78 20.53 -6.92
N SER A 52 -14.27 21.58 -7.58
CA SER A 52 -12.85 21.95 -7.59
C SER A 52 -12.23 22.08 -6.20
N TYR A 53 -12.95 22.67 -5.23
CA TYR A 53 -12.46 22.79 -3.85
C TYR A 53 -12.31 21.42 -3.18
N VAL A 54 -13.33 20.56 -3.29
CA VAL A 54 -13.29 19.22 -2.72
C VAL A 54 -12.15 18.41 -3.35
N PHE A 55 -12.01 18.52 -4.67
CA PHE A 55 -10.97 17.84 -5.42
C PHE A 55 -9.57 18.27 -4.98
N PHE A 56 -9.33 19.60 -4.90
CA PHE A 56 -8.05 20.17 -4.48
C PHE A 56 -7.68 19.78 -3.04
N PHE A 57 -8.57 20.02 -2.07
CA PHE A 57 -8.29 19.70 -0.67
C PHE A 57 -8.15 18.20 -0.44
N GLY A 58 -9.01 17.40 -1.09
CA GLY A 58 -8.98 15.95 -1.01
C GLY A 58 -7.68 15.37 -1.55
N LEU A 59 -7.28 15.74 -2.78
CA LEU A 59 -6.02 15.27 -3.36
C LEU A 59 -4.78 15.82 -2.65
N SER A 60 -4.86 17.01 -2.05
CA SER A 60 -3.78 17.52 -1.19
C SER A 60 -3.59 16.66 0.05
N ALA A 61 -4.69 16.28 0.71
CA ALA A 61 -4.64 15.36 1.85
C ALA A 61 -4.12 13.97 1.44
N VAL A 62 -4.56 13.46 0.28
CA VAL A 62 -4.05 12.20 -0.29
C VAL A 62 -2.56 12.30 -0.57
N GLY A 63 -2.06 13.40 -1.15
CA GLY A 63 -0.64 13.60 -1.42
C GLY A 63 0.21 13.54 -0.15
N VAL A 64 -0.21 14.21 0.93
CA VAL A 64 0.51 14.12 2.22
C VAL A 64 0.51 12.68 2.75
N LEU A 65 -0.64 12.01 2.74
CA LEU A 65 -0.76 10.64 3.23
C LEU A 65 0.01 9.64 2.38
N LEU A 66 0.08 9.83 1.06
CA LEU A 66 0.81 8.99 0.14
C LEU A 66 2.32 9.14 0.33
N GLY A 67 2.81 10.37 0.51
CA GLY A 67 4.21 10.62 0.86
C GLY A 67 4.61 9.94 2.18
N LEU A 68 3.73 9.98 3.19
CA LEU A 68 3.92 9.24 4.44
C LEU A 68 3.88 7.72 4.23
N ALA A 69 2.96 7.21 3.40
CA ALA A 69 2.86 5.79 3.09
C ALA A 69 4.14 5.26 2.44
N TRP A 70 4.68 5.99 1.44
CA TRP A 70 5.95 5.67 0.79
C TRP A 70 7.12 5.69 1.77
N THR A 71 7.18 6.70 2.64
CA THR A 71 8.21 6.81 3.68
C THR A 71 8.18 5.64 4.66
N PHE A 72 6.98 5.26 5.15
CA PHE A 72 6.84 4.12 6.06
C PHE A 72 7.10 2.78 5.38
N ASN A 73 6.77 2.66 4.10
CA ASN A 73 7.08 1.47 3.33
C ASN A 73 8.58 1.32 3.11
N HIS A 74 9.28 2.42 2.80
CA HIS A 74 10.73 2.46 2.73
C HIS A 74 11.38 2.04 4.06
N GLU A 75 10.94 2.60 5.20
CA GLU A 75 11.48 2.24 6.52
C GLU A 75 11.32 0.73 6.80
N TYR A 76 10.20 0.13 6.39
CA TYR A 76 9.97 -1.30 6.49
C TYR A 76 10.94 -2.09 5.57
N GLN A 77 10.97 -1.77 4.27
CA GLN A 77 11.78 -2.48 3.30
C GLN A 77 13.27 -2.37 3.60
N HIS A 78 13.75 -1.17 3.94
CA HIS A 78 15.13 -0.92 4.28
C HIS A 78 15.58 -1.81 5.45
N ARG A 79 14.79 -1.93 6.52
CA ARG A 79 15.12 -2.81 7.66
C ARG A 79 15.17 -4.28 7.29
N VAL A 80 14.20 -4.74 6.50
CA VAL A 80 14.14 -6.14 6.08
C VAL A 80 15.32 -6.46 5.16
N LEU A 81 15.56 -5.61 4.16
CA LEU A 81 16.63 -5.77 3.19
C LEU A 81 18.02 -5.60 3.80
N GLN A 82 18.19 -4.70 4.78
CA GLN A 82 19.46 -4.55 5.50
C GLN A 82 19.84 -5.85 6.19
N LYS A 83 18.90 -6.49 6.89
CA LYS A 83 19.15 -7.78 7.54
C LYS A 83 19.49 -8.86 6.52
N SER A 84 18.79 -8.89 5.39
CA SER A 84 19.07 -9.85 4.32
C SER A 84 20.42 -9.57 3.62
N TYR A 85 20.85 -8.31 3.55
CA TYR A 85 22.14 -7.89 3.00
C TYR A 85 23.28 -8.32 3.92
N GLU A 86 23.16 -8.08 5.23
CA GLU A 86 24.11 -8.55 6.25
C GLU A 86 24.25 -10.08 6.24
N ASN A 87 23.18 -10.81 5.92
CA ASN A 87 23.18 -12.26 5.76
C ASN A 87 23.69 -12.75 4.39
N GLY A 88 24.07 -11.85 3.48
CA GLY A 88 24.54 -12.19 2.12
C GLY A 88 23.44 -12.71 1.18
N GLN A 89 22.17 -12.53 1.51
CA GLN A 89 21.02 -13.04 0.73
C GLN A 89 20.58 -12.07 -0.38
N VAL A 90 20.88 -10.78 -0.24
CA VAL A 90 20.56 -9.75 -1.25
C VAL A 90 21.78 -8.90 -1.56
N SER A 91 21.83 -8.36 -2.78
CA SER A 91 22.90 -7.45 -3.21
C SER A 91 22.71 -6.04 -2.65
N GLU A 92 23.81 -5.28 -2.59
CA GLU A 92 23.79 -3.86 -2.20
C GLU A 92 22.90 -3.02 -3.11
N CYS A 93 22.88 -3.32 -4.42
CA CYS A 93 21.99 -2.66 -5.39
C CYS A 93 20.50 -2.87 -5.05
N THR A 94 20.12 -4.09 -4.63
CA THR A 94 18.72 -4.35 -4.21
C THR A 94 18.38 -3.56 -2.95
N HIS A 95 19.32 -3.45 -2.03
CA HIS A 95 19.14 -2.68 -0.80
C HIS A 95 18.98 -1.17 -1.08
N SER A 96 19.79 -0.60 -1.99
CA SER A 96 19.73 0.83 -2.34
C SER A 96 18.47 1.21 -3.13
N LEU A 97 17.90 0.29 -3.91
CA LEU A 97 16.64 0.51 -4.64
C LEU A 97 15.46 0.89 -3.72
N SER A 98 15.49 0.52 -2.44
CA SER A 98 14.49 0.98 -1.47
C SER A 98 14.41 2.51 -1.36
N TYR A 99 15.54 3.20 -1.48
CA TYR A 99 15.58 4.67 -1.48
C TYR A 99 15.01 5.23 -2.77
N VAL A 100 15.30 4.59 -3.91
CA VAL A 100 14.76 5.01 -5.22
C VAL A 100 13.24 4.96 -5.21
N SER A 101 12.65 3.85 -4.77
CA SER A 101 11.20 3.74 -4.64
C SER A 101 10.61 4.84 -3.74
N CYS A 102 11.23 5.11 -2.59
CA CYS A 102 10.79 6.15 -1.67
C CYS A 102 10.82 7.55 -2.29
N VAL A 103 11.93 7.92 -2.93
CA VAL A 103 12.13 9.26 -3.50
C VAL A 103 11.12 9.50 -4.61
N PHE A 104 10.97 8.54 -5.53
CA PHE A 104 10.02 8.65 -6.63
C PHE A 104 8.58 8.71 -6.13
N GLY A 105 8.21 7.88 -5.13
CA GLY A 105 6.87 7.92 -4.55
C GLY A 105 6.56 9.21 -3.80
N VAL A 106 7.54 9.80 -3.09
CA VAL A 106 7.34 11.08 -2.40
C VAL A 106 7.25 12.25 -3.40
N ILE A 107 8.07 12.25 -4.45
CA ILE A 107 7.99 13.26 -5.52
C ILE A 107 6.64 13.18 -6.24
N GLY A 108 6.19 11.96 -6.56
CA GLY A 108 4.86 11.73 -7.13
C GLY A 108 3.75 12.28 -6.23
N ALA A 109 3.81 11.97 -4.93
CA ALA A 109 2.84 12.46 -3.96
C ALA A 109 2.74 14.00 -3.87
N ILE A 110 3.84 14.74 -4.08
CA ILE A 110 3.84 16.22 -4.17
C ILE A 110 3.17 16.70 -5.47
N GLY A 111 3.25 15.92 -6.54
CA GLY A 111 2.58 16.19 -7.81
C GLY A 111 1.05 16.21 -7.71
N LEU A 112 0.44 15.48 -6.77
CA LEU A 112 -1.02 15.42 -6.61
C LEU A 112 -1.69 16.78 -6.34
N PRO A 113 -1.26 17.59 -5.34
CA PRO A 113 -1.81 18.93 -5.11
C PRO A 113 -1.65 19.86 -6.32
N LEU A 114 -0.49 19.78 -7.00
CA LEU A 114 -0.19 20.60 -8.17
C LEU A 114 -1.08 20.20 -9.36
N PHE A 115 -1.30 18.90 -9.57
CA PHE A 115 -2.23 18.36 -10.55
C PHE A 115 -3.68 18.78 -10.24
N ALA A 116 -4.07 18.78 -8.97
CA ALA A 116 -5.41 19.11 -8.52
C ALA A 116 -5.74 20.63 -8.60
N SER A 117 -4.75 21.48 -8.88
CA SER A 117 -4.90 22.93 -8.96
C SER A 117 -5.37 23.32 -10.37
N PHE A 118 -6.67 23.23 -10.65
CA PHE A 118 -7.23 23.51 -11.99
C PHE A 118 -7.22 24.97 -12.41
N ASP A 119 -7.15 25.91 -11.46
CA ASP A 119 -6.96 27.35 -11.73
C ASP A 119 -5.52 27.67 -12.20
N THR A 120 -4.67 26.65 -12.40
CA THR A 120 -3.32 26.82 -12.95
C THR A 120 -3.34 26.71 -14.48
N SER A 121 -2.28 27.23 -15.11
CA SER A 121 -2.08 27.12 -16.56
C SER A 121 -2.24 25.66 -17.04
N PRO A 122 -2.93 25.39 -18.16
CA PRO A 122 -3.07 24.05 -18.73
C PRO A 122 -1.74 23.30 -18.88
N ALA A 123 -0.65 24.03 -19.17
CA ALA A 123 0.69 23.47 -19.28
C ALA A 123 1.21 22.92 -17.93
N ILE A 124 0.90 23.58 -16.82
CA ILE A 124 1.28 23.12 -15.47
C ILE A 124 0.48 21.86 -15.13
N HIS A 125 -0.82 21.85 -15.41
CA HIS A 125 -1.67 20.69 -15.15
C HIS A 125 -1.16 19.44 -15.90
N GLU A 126 -0.91 19.57 -17.20
CA GLU A 126 -0.42 18.48 -18.06
C GLU A 126 0.98 18.00 -17.65
N THR A 127 1.92 18.94 -17.46
CA THR A 127 3.29 18.60 -17.05
C THR A 127 3.29 17.87 -15.70
N THR A 128 2.49 18.36 -14.75
CA THR A 128 2.41 17.74 -13.42
C THR A 128 1.75 16.38 -13.49
N ALA A 129 0.72 16.18 -14.32
CA ALA A 129 0.10 14.87 -14.52
C ALA A 129 1.09 13.83 -15.05
N VAL A 130 1.92 14.21 -16.04
CA VAL A 130 2.96 13.34 -16.61
C VAL A 130 4.03 13.02 -15.58
N VAL A 131 4.54 14.02 -14.85
CA VAL A 131 5.55 13.83 -13.81
C VAL A 131 5.01 12.94 -12.69
N PHE A 132 3.78 13.19 -12.21
CA PHE A 132 3.11 12.36 -11.23
C PHE A 132 3.02 10.90 -11.69
N LEU A 133 2.48 10.67 -12.89
CA LEU A 133 2.29 9.32 -13.42
C LEU A 133 3.61 8.58 -13.60
N ALA A 134 4.64 9.24 -14.15
CA ALA A 134 5.95 8.64 -14.39
C ALA A 134 6.67 8.31 -13.06
N THR A 135 6.55 9.19 -12.07
CA THR A 135 7.21 9.00 -10.78
C THR A 135 6.54 7.92 -9.94
N GLU A 136 5.21 7.91 -9.84
CA GLU A 136 4.46 6.85 -9.18
C GLU A 136 4.64 5.50 -9.88
N ALA A 137 4.61 5.47 -11.22
CA ALA A 137 4.88 4.23 -11.96
C ALA A 137 6.25 3.65 -11.59
N THR A 138 7.30 4.48 -11.63
CA THR A 138 8.65 4.05 -11.26
C THR A 138 8.69 3.55 -9.81
N ALA A 139 8.05 4.27 -8.88
CA ALA A 139 7.98 3.88 -7.48
C ALA A 139 7.32 2.52 -7.29
N MET A 140 6.18 2.28 -7.94
CA MET A 140 5.44 1.00 -7.90
C MET A 140 6.27 -0.15 -8.48
N TYR A 141 6.88 0.03 -9.64
CA TYR A 141 7.69 -1.01 -10.29
C TYR A 141 8.88 -1.43 -9.43
N VAL A 142 9.60 -0.46 -8.87
CA VAL A 142 10.73 -0.73 -7.97
C VAL A 142 10.23 -1.39 -6.69
N ASP A 143 9.14 -0.87 -6.10
CA ASP A 143 8.56 -1.42 -4.87
C ASP A 143 8.11 -2.88 -5.02
N THR A 144 7.39 -3.20 -6.10
CA THR A 144 6.94 -4.57 -6.39
C THR A 144 8.13 -5.51 -6.60
N TYR A 145 9.19 -5.05 -7.26
CA TYR A 145 10.44 -5.81 -7.38
C TYR A 145 11.09 -6.09 -6.02
N LEU A 146 11.14 -5.08 -5.14
CA LEU A 146 11.68 -5.24 -3.78
C LEU A 146 10.84 -6.21 -2.94
N ASN A 147 9.51 -6.11 -3.01
CA ASN A 147 8.61 -7.01 -2.29
C ASN A 147 8.72 -8.44 -2.83
N TYR A 148 8.92 -8.64 -4.13
CA TYR A 148 9.26 -9.94 -4.71
C TYR A 148 10.57 -10.50 -4.12
N LYS A 149 11.62 -9.68 -4.04
CA LYS A 149 12.91 -10.09 -3.45
C LYS A 149 12.78 -10.45 -1.98
N ILE A 150 12.05 -9.64 -1.20
CA ILE A 150 11.75 -9.94 0.20
C ILE A 150 10.98 -11.27 0.31
N PHE A 151 9.98 -11.49 -0.55
CA PHE A 151 9.23 -12.75 -0.57
C PHE A 151 10.12 -13.95 -0.88
N GLN A 152 11.04 -13.86 -1.85
CA GLN A 152 11.98 -14.93 -2.16
C GLN A 152 12.87 -15.28 -0.96
N VAL A 153 13.49 -14.28 -0.34
CA VAL A 153 14.36 -14.50 0.82
C VAL A 153 13.60 -15.14 1.98
N LYS A 154 12.39 -14.66 2.27
CA LYS A 154 11.54 -15.21 3.34
C LYS A 154 11.07 -16.63 3.07
N ARG A 155 10.84 -16.97 1.80
CA ARG A 155 10.51 -18.33 1.39
C ARG A 155 11.72 -19.26 1.57
N GLU A 156 12.90 -18.84 1.13
CA GLU A 156 14.14 -19.61 1.31
C GLU A 156 14.46 -19.82 2.80
N GLU A 157 14.25 -18.82 3.66
CA GLU A 157 14.37 -18.97 5.12
C GLU A 157 13.41 -20.01 5.73
N LEU A 158 12.22 -20.19 5.13
CA LEU A 158 11.25 -21.18 5.57
C LEU A 158 11.65 -22.58 5.06
N ASP A 159 12.08 -22.67 3.81
CA ASP A 159 12.41 -23.92 3.13
C ASP A 159 13.74 -24.53 3.63
N THR A 160 14.74 -23.69 3.94
CA THR A 160 16.06 -24.13 4.47
C THR A 160 15.99 -24.66 5.90
N GLY A 161 14.85 -24.51 6.59
CA GLY A 161 14.57 -25.27 7.80
C GLY A 161 15.55 -25.02 8.96
N VAL A 162 16.21 -23.86 9.05
CA VAL A 162 17.11 -23.49 10.17
C VAL A 162 16.38 -23.52 11.55
N PHE A 163 15.07 -23.75 11.56
CA PHE A 163 14.22 -23.93 12.75
C PHE A 163 13.74 -25.37 12.99
N ILE A 164 14.08 -26.31 12.10
CA ILE A 164 13.63 -27.73 12.10
C ILE A 164 14.77 -28.67 12.55
N THR A 165 15.91 -28.13 13.00
CA THR A 165 17.01 -28.97 13.51
C THR A 165 16.73 -29.59 14.87
N ASP A 166 15.76 -29.08 15.63
CA ASP A 166 15.23 -29.79 16.78
C ASP A 166 13.91 -30.44 16.43
N ARG A 167 13.84 -31.74 16.70
CA ARG A 167 12.66 -32.61 16.57
C ARG A 167 11.44 -32.09 17.35
N ASP A 168 11.65 -31.08 18.20
CA ASP A 168 10.69 -30.38 19.06
C ASP A 168 10.58 -28.85 18.79
N GLY A 169 11.06 -28.36 17.63
CA GLY A 169 10.89 -26.95 17.25
C GLY A 169 9.44 -26.50 17.40
N PRO A 170 9.14 -25.42 18.16
CA PRO A 170 7.77 -25.09 18.53
C PRO A 170 6.94 -24.81 17.28
N ARG A 171 5.90 -25.63 17.04
CA ARG A 171 4.94 -25.51 15.91
C ARG A 171 4.40 -24.08 15.71
N SER A 172 4.40 -23.27 16.78
CA SER A 172 4.01 -21.86 16.76
C SER A 172 4.96 -20.97 15.93
N VAL A 173 6.27 -21.25 15.90
CA VAL A 173 7.25 -20.46 15.11
C VAL A 173 7.08 -20.72 13.62
N TYR A 174 6.91 -21.99 13.23
CA TYR A 174 6.60 -22.35 11.84
C TYR A 174 5.27 -21.73 11.38
N ARG A 175 4.23 -21.79 12.23
CA ARG A 175 2.93 -21.17 11.94
C ARG A 175 3.07 -19.66 11.72
N ALA A 176 3.74 -18.96 12.63
CA ALA A 176 3.94 -17.51 12.52
C ALA A 176 4.73 -17.11 11.26
N LYS A 177 5.78 -17.84 10.90
CA LYS A 177 6.53 -17.60 9.65
C LYS A 177 5.72 -17.93 8.39
N SER A 178 4.92 -19.00 8.41
CA SER A 178 4.04 -19.36 7.30
C SER A 178 2.94 -18.32 7.08
N GLU A 179 2.41 -17.75 8.16
CA GLU A 179 1.45 -16.64 8.10
C GLU A 179 2.10 -15.37 7.54
N GLU A 180 3.32 -15.03 8.00
CA GLU A 180 4.10 -13.91 7.47
C GLU A 180 4.30 -14.05 5.95
N LEU A 181 4.69 -15.25 5.50
CA LEU A 181 4.88 -15.54 4.07
C LEU A 181 3.58 -15.44 3.27
N ARG A 182 2.45 -15.93 3.80
CA ARG A 182 1.14 -15.79 3.14
C ARG A 182 0.70 -14.34 3.04
N ALA A 183 1.00 -13.52 4.03
CA ALA A 183 0.69 -12.09 3.98
C ALA A 183 1.51 -11.37 2.92
N LEU A 184 2.82 -11.65 2.87
CA LEU A 184 3.71 -11.15 1.81
C LEU A 184 3.24 -11.59 0.42
N GLN A 185 2.84 -12.86 0.27
CA GLN A 185 2.30 -13.36 -0.98
C GLN A 185 1.02 -12.62 -1.41
N ARG A 186 0.11 -12.35 -0.47
CA ARG A 186 -1.12 -11.60 -0.75
C ARG A 186 -0.83 -10.16 -1.15
N GLY A 187 0.03 -9.46 -0.42
CA GLY A 187 0.46 -8.10 -0.76
C GLY A 187 1.09 -8.04 -2.15
N PHE A 188 2.08 -8.90 -2.40
CA PHE A 188 2.74 -9.00 -3.70
C PHE A 188 1.77 -9.34 -4.84
N THR A 189 0.79 -10.21 -4.62
CA THR A 189 -0.22 -10.54 -5.64
C THR A 189 -1.09 -9.33 -5.97
N ILE A 190 -1.47 -8.53 -4.97
CA ILE A 190 -2.22 -7.27 -5.17
C ILE A 190 -1.36 -6.27 -5.94
N GLU A 191 -0.09 -6.12 -5.59
CA GLU A 191 0.86 -5.23 -6.27
C GLU A 191 1.03 -5.63 -7.74
N LEU A 192 1.30 -6.91 -8.00
CA LEU A 192 1.49 -7.44 -9.35
C LEU A 192 0.23 -7.28 -10.21
N ALA A 193 -0.95 -7.58 -9.65
CA ALA A 193 -2.21 -7.36 -10.35
C ALA A 193 -2.43 -5.87 -10.66
N SER A 194 -2.15 -4.98 -9.69
CA SER A 194 -2.30 -3.54 -9.84
C SER A 194 -1.36 -2.97 -10.90
N ILE A 195 -0.07 -3.34 -10.91
CA ILE A 195 0.89 -2.94 -11.93
C ILE A 195 0.51 -3.47 -13.30
N SER A 196 0.05 -4.72 -13.38
CA SER A 196 -0.36 -5.30 -14.67
C SER A 196 -1.51 -4.51 -15.29
N VAL A 197 -2.55 -4.23 -14.50
CA VAL A 197 -3.68 -3.41 -14.97
C VAL A 197 -3.23 -1.99 -15.27
N PHE A 198 -2.44 -1.36 -14.40
CA PHE A 198 -1.90 -0.01 -14.61
C PHE A 198 -1.13 0.09 -15.92
N THR A 199 -0.29 -0.90 -16.22
CA THR A 199 0.52 -0.92 -17.45
C THR A 199 -0.34 -1.06 -18.68
N VAL A 200 -1.35 -1.95 -18.65
CA VAL A 200 -2.32 -2.05 -19.74
C VAL A 200 -3.05 -0.72 -19.91
N SER A 201 -3.52 -0.10 -18.83
CA SER A 201 -4.20 1.19 -18.89
C SER A 201 -3.32 2.29 -19.48
N VAL A 202 -2.04 2.38 -19.07
CA VAL A 202 -1.09 3.35 -19.62
C VAL A 202 -0.77 3.06 -21.08
N LEU A 203 -0.59 1.80 -21.48
CA LEU A 203 -0.32 1.44 -22.87
C LEU A 203 -1.52 1.69 -23.79
N VAL A 204 -2.74 1.60 -23.29
CA VAL A 204 -3.95 2.01 -24.04
C VAL A 204 -4.09 3.53 -24.04
N TYR A 205 -3.66 4.21 -22.97
CA TYR A 205 -3.76 5.66 -22.83
C TYR A 205 -2.70 6.43 -23.63
N LEU A 206 -1.48 5.92 -23.75
CA LEU A 206 -0.36 6.57 -24.46
C LEU A 206 -0.68 6.84 -25.94
N PRO A 207 -1.21 5.87 -26.73
CA PRO A 207 -1.65 6.15 -28.08
C PRO A 207 -2.77 7.19 -28.15
N LEU A 208 -3.63 7.33 -27.14
CA LEU A 208 -4.68 8.37 -27.14
C LEU A 208 -4.13 9.76 -26.84
N LEU A 209 -3.03 9.85 -26.07
CA LEU A 209 -2.31 11.10 -25.82
C LEU A 209 -1.47 11.54 -27.03
N TYR A 210 -0.87 10.58 -27.76
CA TYR A 210 0.12 10.87 -28.80
C TYR A 210 -0.35 10.60 -30.24
N SER A 211 -1.44 9.85 -30.45
CA SER A 211 -2.05 9.66 -31.78
C SER A 211 -3.17 10.68 -31.90
N GLU A 212 -2.89 11.81 -32.51
CA GLU A 212 -3.92 12.76 -32.94
C GLU A 212 -4.82 12.10 -34.00
N PRO A 213 -6.13 12.03 -33.76
CA PRO A 213 -7.06 12.85 -34.49
C PRO A 213 -7.32 14.10 -33.66
N PRO A 214 -7.70 15.22 -34.30
CA PRO A 214 -7.86 16.47 -33.60
C PRO A 214 -8.93 16.30 -32.52
N GLN A 215 -8.50 16.29 -31.26
CA GLN A 215 -9.45 16.37 -30.17
C GLN A 215 -10.13 17.72 -30.30
N THR A 216 -11.46 17.70 -30.40
CA THR A 216 -12.25 18.92 -30.57
C THR A 216 -12.26 19.65 -29.23
N HIS A 217 -11.40 20.65 -29.11
CA HIS A 217 -11.37 21.52 -27.95
C HIS A 217 -12.44 22.60 -28.13
N LEU A 218 -13.31 22.75 -27.14
CA LEU A 218 -14.14 23.93 -26.96
C LEU A 218 -13.26 25.00 -26.30
N THR A 219 -12.71 25.89 -27.11
CA THR A 219 -12.01 27.10 -26.66
C THR A 219 -12.90 28.31 -26.93
N ILE A 220 -13.07 29.19 -25.94
CA ILE A 220 -13.81 30.47 -26.09
C ILE A 220 -12.92 31.56 -26.69
N ALA A 221 -11.80 31.21 -27.30
CA ALA A 221 -10.98 32.17 -28.03
C ALA A 221 -11.59 32.36 -29.42
N GLU A 222 -12.77 33.01 -29.50
CA GLU A 222 -13.27 33.76 -30.66
C GLU A 222 -14.73 34.21 -30.41
N VAL A 223 -14.88 35.30 -29.66
CA VAL A 223 -16.13 36.07 -29.64
C VAL A 223 -15.77 37.53 -29.89
N TYR A 224 -15.28 37.87 -31.09
CA TYR A 224 -15.55 39.11 -31.84
C TYR A 224 -14.95 39.01 -33.27
N PRO A 225 -15.55 39.65 -34.29
CA PRO A 225 -15.23 39.41 -35.69
C PRO A 225 -14.02 40.24 -36.12
N CYS A 226 -12.96 39.60 -36.58
CA CYS A 226 -12.04 40.20 -37.53
C CYS A 226 -12.25 39.49 -38.88
N PRO A 227 -12.52 40.22 -39.97
CA PRO A 227 -12.63 39.62 -41.27
C PRO A 227 -11.20 39.42 -41.79
N LEU A 228 -10.70 38.19 -41.78
CA LEU A 228 -9.63 37.75 -42.69
C LEU A 228 -9.48 36.23 -42.59
N GLU A 229 -10.06 35.59 -43.61
CA GLU A 229 -9.58 34.40 -44.31
C GLU A 229 -8.83 33.31 -43.53
N VAL A 230 -9.49 32.15 -43.49
CA VAL A 230 -8.90 30.80 -43.54
C VAL A 230 -7.95 30.45 -42.39
N TYR A 231 -8.51 29.95 -41.30
CA TYR A 231 -7.83 28.94 -40.47
C TYR A 231 -8.80 27.78 -40.19
N GLU A 232 -8.46 26.62 -40.73
CA GLU A 232 -9.23 25.38 -40.63
C GLU A 232 -9.05 24.69 -39.26
N SER A 233 -10.15 24.08 -38.83
CA SER A 233 -10.24 22.85 -38.03
C SER A 233 -10.32 22.97 -36.48
N ASN A 234 -11.50 22.59 -35.98
CA ASN A 234 -11.79 22.02 -34.64
C ASN A 234 -11.96 22.94 -33.43
N HIS A 235 -12.31 24.20 -33.61
CA HIS A 235 -12.65 25.10 -32.49
C HIS A 235 -14.18 25.27 -32.38
N TRP A 236 -14.76 24.74 -31.29
CA TRP A 236 -16.19 24.83 -30.98
C TRP A 236 -16.46 26.05 -30.10
N GLY A 237 -17.41 26.89 -30.51
CA GLY A 237 -17.66 28.22 -29.93
C GLY A 237 -18.77 28.24 -28.88
N MET A 238 -19.07 29.44 -28.37
CA MET A 238 -20.12 29.65 -27.36
C MET A 238 -21.53 29.21 -27.82
N SER A 239 -21.80 29.20 -29.12
CA SER A 239 -23.01 28.63 -29.73
C SER A 239 -23.17 27.15 -29.42
N ASP A 240 -22.08 26.41 -29.31
CA ASP A 240 -22.12 24.98 -29.14
C ASP A 240 -22.33 24.58 -27.68
N CYS A 241 -21.78 25.38 -26.75
CA CYS A 241 -22.11 25.28 -25.32
C CYS A 241 -23.61 25.45 -25.08
N LEU A 242 -24.25 26.41 -25.77
CA LEU A 242 -25.69 26.62 -25.70
C LEU A 242 -26.48 25.51 -26.41
N THR A 243 -25.95 24.95 -27.50
CA THR A 243 -26.55 23.83 -28.25
C THR A 243 -26.54 22.52 -27.43
N LYS A 244 -25.56 22.33 -26.55
CA LYS A 244 -25.51 21.22 -25.58
C LYS A 244 -26.40 21.44 -24.35
N GLU A 245 -27.21 22.50 -24.34
CA GLU A 245 -28.15 22.85 -23.26
C GLU A 245 -27.49 22.97 -21.87
N LEU A 246 -26.21 23.35 -21.81
CA LEU A 246 -25.44 23.43 -20.56
C LEU A 246 -25.84 24.61 -19.65
N GLY A 247 -26.83 25.39 -20.08
CA GLY A 247 -27.36 26.55 -19.36
C GLY A 247 -26.71 27.86 -19.78
N THR A 248 -27.55 28.88 -20.00
CA THR A 248 -27.11 30.21 -20.45
C THR A 248 -26.16 30.86 -19.46
N THR A 249 -26.41 30.73 -18.15
CA THR A 249 -25.55 31.29 -17.10
C THR A 249 -24.18 30.62 -17.07
N TYR A 250 -24.13 29.29 -17.24
CA TYR A 250 -22.87 28.54 -17.28
C TYR A 250 -22.02 28.95 -18.49
N CYS A 251 -22.61 28.95 -19.69
CA CYS A 251 -21.90 29.32 -20.91
C CYS A 251 -21.48 30.80 -20.95
N THR A 252 -22.29 31.71 -20.39
CA THR A 252 -22.05 33.17 -20.48
C THR A 252 -21.24 33.76 -19.34
N GLN A 253 -21.24 33.14 -18.16
CA GLN A 253 -20.58 33.67 -16.96
C GLN A 253 -19.46 32.73 -16.49
N THR A 254 -19.77 31.47 -16.20
CA THR A 254 -18.79 30.52 -15.63
C THR A 254 -17.67 30.20 -16.60
N VAL A 255 -18.03 29.82 -17.83
CA VAL A 255 -17.09 29.45 -18.90
C VAL A 255 -16.34 30.70 -19.39
N ARG A 256 -17.03 31.85 -19.49
CA ARG A 256 -16.47 33.12 -19.97
C ARG A 256 -15.45 33.79 -19.03
N LEU A 257 -15.54 33.57 -17.71
CA LEU A 257 -14.66 34.20 -16.71
C LEU A 257 -13.17 33.81 -16.89
N ASP A 258 -12.88 32.70 -17.56
CA ASP A 258 -11.52 32.22 -17.83
C ASP A 258 -11.33 31.84 -19.32
N ALA A 259 -11.91 32.65 -20.21
CA ALA A 259 -11.98 32.40 -21.66
C ALA A 259 -10.62 32.24 -22.38
N THR A 260 -9.51 32.68 -21.78
CA THR A 260 -8.16 32.54 -22.33
C THR A 260 -7.51 31.19 -22.01
N ASN A 261 -7.90 30.52 -20.92
CA ASN A 261 -7.23 29.29 -20.46
C ASN A 261 -8.20 28.10 -20.31
N THR A 262 -9.49 28.35 -20.16
CA THR A 262 -10.50 27.29 -20.04
C THR A 262 -10.67 26.59 -21.39
N ARG A 263 -10.19 25.34 -21.44
CA ARG A 263 -10.48 24.38 -22.50
C ARG A 263 -11.55 23.41 -22.02
N LEU A 264 -12.70 23.44 -22.66
CA LEU A 264 -13.72 22.41 -22.51
C LEU A 264 -13.37 21.30 -23.51
N TRP A 265 -13.41 20.05 -23.09
CA TRP A 265 -13.05 18.92 -23.94
C TRP A 265 -14.29 18.12 -24.26
N SER A 266 -14.48 17.71 -25.51
CA SER A 266 -15.52 16.74 -25.88
C SER A 266 -14.89 15.38 -26.10
N TYR A 267 -15.29 14.40 -25.29
CA TYR A 267 -14.75 13.04 -25.34
C TYR A 267 -15.75 12.03 -25.89
N GLU A 268 -16.84 12.48 -26.53
CA GLU A 268 -17.94 11.62 -26.98
C GLU A 268 -17.51 10.49 -27.95
N ASN A 269 -16.31 10.57 -28.52
CA ASN A 269 -15.71 9.55 -29.39
C ASN A 269 -14.44 8.90 -28.80
N ALA A 270 -14.06 9.21 -27.55
CA ALA A 270 -12.87 8.67 -26.91
C ALA A 270 -13.17 7.33 -26.21
N LEU A 271 -12.15 6.49 -26.01
CA LEU A 271 -12.27 5.26 -25.20
C LEU A 271 -12.36 5.64 -23.70
N ASP A 272 -13.59 5.68 -23.19
CA ASP A 272 -14.05 6.20 -21.89
C ASP A 272 -13.37 5.72 -20.59
N VAL A 273 -12.43 4.77 -20.62
CA VAL A 273 -12.17 3.95 -19.42
C VAL A 273 -10.76 4.07 -18.84
N ASN A 274 -9.82 4.74 -19.51
CA ASN A 274 -8.39 4.56 -19.19
C ASN A 274 -7.91 5.31 -17.93
N GLN A 275 -8.30 6.58 -17.71
CA GLN A 275 -7.81 7.35 -16.56
C GLN A 275 -8.39 6.84 -15.23
N LEU A 276 -9.65 6.40 -15.23
CA LEU A 276 -10.29 5.79 -14.06
C LEU A 276 -9.54 4.53 -13.63
N PHE A 277 -9.17 3.65 -14.57
CA PHE A 277 -8.41 2.45 -14.24
C PHE A 277 -7.02 2.77 -13.67
N CYS A 278 -6.31 3.79 -14.19
CA CYS A 278 -5.03 4.23 -13.62
C CYS A 278 -5.19 4.67 -12.15
N ILE A 279 -6.25 5.41 -11.81
CA ILE A 279 -6.47 5.88 -10.44
C ILE A 279 -6.93 4.74 -9.52
N LEU A 280 -7.82 3.86 -9.99
CA LEU A 280 -8.25 2.68 -9.24
C LEU A 280 -7.08 1.74 -8.96
N THR A 281 -6.15 1.59 -9.91
CA THR A 281 -4.95 0.77 -9.72
C THR A 281 -3.99 1.39 -8.71
N LEU A 282 -3.81 2.72 -8.70
CA LEU A 282 -3.03 3.40 -7.65
C LEU A 282 -3.64 3.23 -6.25
N LEU A 283 -4.97 3.39 -6.13
CA LEU A 283 -5.68 3.15 -4.85
C LEU A 283 -5.60 1.68 -4.42
N THR A 284 -5.74 0.75 -5.37
CA THR A 284 -5.60 -0.69 -5.11
C THR A 284 -4.17 -1.05 -4.72
N TYR A 285 -3.18 -0.42 -5.34
CA TYR A 285 -1.78 -0.59 -5.00
C TYR A 285 -1.53 -0.17 -3.54
N ALA A 286 -2.08 0.96 -3.09
CA ALA A 286 -1.98 1.36 -1.69
C ALA A 286 -2.58 0.32 -0.72
N LEU A 287 -3.61 -0.45 -1.12
CA LEU A 287 -4.16 -1.54 -0.29
C LEU A 287 -3.16 -2.69 -0.07
N SER A 288 -2.16 -2.88 -0.94
CA SER A 288 -1.12 -3.89 -0.74
C SER A 288 -0.33 -3.66 0.56
N PHE A 289 -0.11 -2.40 0.92
CA PHE A 289 0.57 -2.01 2.15
C PHE A 289 -0.21 -2.43 3.40
N VAL A 290 -1.54 -2.50 3.29
CA VAL A 290 -2.43 -3.02 4.35
C VAL A 290 -2.34 -4.54 4.45
N ALA A 291 -2.34 -5.22 3.30
CA ALA A 291 -2.26 -6.67 3.22
C ALA A 291 -0.94 -7.21 3.83
N ASN A 292 0.17 -6.51 3.61
CA ASN A 292 1.48 -6.86 4.19
C ASN A 292 1.55 -6.64 5.72
N ASN A 293 0.79 -5.69 6.28
CA ASN A 293 0.93 -5.27 7.69
C ASN A 293 0.08 -6.07 8.69
N LYS A 294 -1.09 -6.60 8.29
CA LYS A 294 -1.98 -7.31 9.23
C LYS A 294 -1.29 -8.49 9.93
N CYS A 295 -0.38 -9.17 9.23
CA CYS A 295 0.33 -10.31 9.77
C CYS A 295 1.55 -9.94 10.63
N GLU A 296 2.24 -8.82 10.37
CA GLU A 296 3.37 -8.39 11.22
C GLU A 296 2.91 -8.12 12.66
N ARG A 297 1.69 -7.58 12.83
CA ARG A 297 1.10 -7.34 14.15
C ARG A 297 0.75 -8.63 14.89
N GLU A 298 0.21 -9.61 14.17
CA GLU A 298 -0.15 -10.92 14.73
C GLU A 298 1.10 -11.74 15.07
N SER A 299 2.13 -11.71 14.22
CA SER A 299 3.38 -12.43 14.45
C SER A 299 4.22 -11.83 15.59
N LEU A 300 4.22 -10.51 15.77
CA LEU A 300 4.86 -9.84 16.92
C LEU A 300 4.17 -10.22 18.23
N ASN A 301 2.84 -10.17 18.27
CA ASN A 301 2.07 -10.56 19.47
C ASN A 301 2.30 -12.04 19.82
N GLU A 302 2.42 -12.92 18.82
CA GLU A 302 2.68 -14.34 19.06
C GLU A 302 4.13 -14.60 19.50
N ARG A 303 5.13 -13.88 18.95
CA ARG A 303 6.51 -13.95 19.45
C ARG A 303 6.63 -13.47 20.90
N ASP A 304 5.95 -12.38 21.25
CA ASP A 304 5.93 -11.88 22.62
C ASP A 304 5.26 -12.88 23.58
N ARG A 305 4.19 -13.55 23.12
CA ARG A 305 3.55 -14.66 23.85
C ARG A 305 4.50 -15.85 24.02
N ILE A 306 5.18 -16.28 22.96
CA ILE A 306 6.14 -17.40 23.01
C ILE A 306 7.31 -17.06 23.93
N ALA A 307 7.85 -15.84 23.86
CA ALA A 307 8.93 -15.38 24.73
C ALA A 307 8.49 -15.30 26.20
N ALA A 308 7.25 -14.87 26.46
CA ALA A 308 6.67 -14.87 27.80
C ALA A 308 6.47 -16.29 28.34
N ILE A 309 5.98 -17.22 27.50
CA ILE A 309 5.82 -18.64 27.84
C ILE A 309 7.19 -19.29 28.10
N ALA A 310 8.20 -19.03 27.27
CA ALA A 310 9.55 -19.54 27.46
C ALA A 310 10.19 -19.03 28.76
N LYS A 311 10.00 -17.75 29.10
CA LYS A 311 10.43 -17.19 30.39
C LYS A 311 9.69 -17.84 31.57
N PHE A 312 8.40 -18.10 31.43
CA PHE A 312 7.62 -18.79 32.46
C PHE A 312 8.15 -20.20 32.71
N TYR A 313 8.36 -21.01 31.68
CA TYR A 313 8.92 -22.35 31.84
C TYR A 313 10.36 -22.35 32.37
N ALA A 314 11.20 -21.42 31.93
CA ALA A 314 12.55 -21.26 32.47
C ALA A 314 12.53 -20.92 33.97
N SER A 315 11.56 -20.11 34.42
CA SER A 315 11.39 -19.79 35.84
C SER A 315 10.86 -20.97 36.66
N GLN A 316 10.01 -21.82 36.10
CA GLN A 316 9.56 -23.05 36.77
C GLN A 316 10.68 -24.08 36.91
N ALA A 317 11.48 -24.29 35.85
CA ALA A 317 12.63 -25.19 35.91
C ALA A 317 13.67 -24.74 36.94
N SER A 318 13.90 -23.42 37.07
CA SER A 318 14.76 -22.86 38.12
C SER A 318 14.18 -23.06 39.53
N GLY A 319 12.86 -22.99 39.70
CA GLY A 319 12.19 -23.19 40.99
C GLY A 319 12.22 -24.65 41.44
N GLU A 320 11.99 -25.59 40.52
CA GLU A 320 12.06 -27.03 40.81
C GLU A 320 13.48 -27.47 41.19
N ASP A 321 14.52 -26.94 40.52
CA ASP A 321 15.91 -27.25 40.83
C ASP A 321 16.33 -26.72 42.21
N GLN A 322 15.76 -25.59 42.62
CA GLN A 322 15.99 -25.01 43.94
C GLN A 322 15.27 -25.79 45.04
N GLN A 323 14.04 -26.24 44.78
CA GLN A 323 13.23 -27.07 45.68
C GLN A 323 13.81 -28.48 45.83
N ARG A 324 14.40 -29.04 44.77
CA ARG A 324 15.14 -30.31 44.81
C ARG A 324 16.39 -30.22 45.67
N LYS A 325 17.18 -29.14 45.55
CA LYS A 325 18.35 -28.88 46.41
C LYS A 325 17.96 -28.67 47.88
N THR A 326 16.78 -28.11 48.15
CA THR A 326 16.28 -27.98 49.54
C THR A 326 15.84 -29.33 50.10
N ASN A 327 15.21 -30.19 49.31
CA ASN A 327 14.80 -31.52 49.76
C ASN A 327 15.98 -32.48 49.94
N GLU A 328 17.03 -32.39 49.11
CA GLU A 328 18.26 -33.17 49.29
C GLU A 328 19.05 -32.73 50.54
N SER A 329 19.12 -31.43 50.84
CA SER A 329 19.76 -30.94 52.07
C SER A 329 18.99 -31.32 53.34
N VAL A 330 17.65 -31.39 53.30
CA VAL A 330 16.83 -31.92 54.40
C VAL A 330 16.98 -33.43 54.57
N SER A 331 17.14 -34.18 53.48
CA SER A 331 17.31 -35.64 53.54
C SER A 331 18.69 -36.05 54.09
N VAL A 332 19.74 -35.28 53.79
CA VAL A 332 21.08 -35.49 54.37
C VAL A 332 21.10 -35.18 55.86
N ALA A 333 20.34 -34.18 56.33
CA ALA A 333 20.24 -33.85 57.75
C ALA A 333 19.47 -34.90 58.59
N ILE A 334 18.60 -35.70 57.97
CA ILE A 334 17.83 -36.77 58.64
C ILE A 334 18.61 -38.10 58.66
N GLY A 335 19.61 -38.28 57.78
CA GLY A 335 20.44 -39.49 57.70
C GLY A 335 21.57 -39.60 58.74
N GLU A 336 21.81 -38.59 59.56
CA GLU A 336 22.90 -38.58 60.56
C GLU A 336 22.47 -38.89 62.01
N THR A 337 21.23 -39.33 62.22
CA THR A 337 20.74 -39.76 63.56
C THR A 337 20.28 -41.21 63.58
N GLU A 338 21.17 -42.17 63.37
CA GLU A 338 21.00 -43.54 63.91
C GLU A 338 22.31 -44.06 64.50
N HIS A 339 22.34 -44.17 65.83
CA HIS A 339 23.37 -44.87 66.63
C HIS A 339 23.01 -46.37 66.73
N PRO A 340 24.00 -47.27 66.88
CA PRO A 340 23.79 -48.72 66.84
C PRO A 340 23.74 -49.36 68.24
N GLU A 341 22.93 -50.42 68.40
CA GLU A 341 23.00 -51.55 69.37
C GLU A 341 21.64 -52.27 69.32
N LEU A 342 21.43 -53.59 69.38
CA LEU A 342 22.20 -54.79 69.73
C LEU A 342 21.31 -56.01 69.39
N ALA A 343 21.91 -57.16 69.06
CA ALA A 343 21.39 -58.55 69.13
C ALA A 343 20.02 -58.87 68.45
N GLY A 344 19.87 -59.82 67.52
CA GLY A 344 20.47 -61.13 67.38
C GLY A 344 19.39 -62.19 67.61
N GLU A 345 18.85 -62.83 66.57
CA GLU A 345 18.27 -64.18 66.66
C GLU A 345 18.07 -64.80 65.27
N LYS A 346 18.50 -66.06 65.14
CA LYS A 346 18.36 -66.89 63.94
C LYS A 346 16.95 -67.49 63.89
N THR A 347 16.32 -67.51 62.72
CA THR A 347 15.43 -68.63 62.35
C THR A 347 15.32 -68.79 60.83
N HIS A 348 15.68 -69.99 60.37
CA HIS A 348 15.31 -70.59 59.10
C HIS A 348 13.77 -70.68 58.95
N VAL A 349 13.23 -70.47 57.73
CA VAL A 349 12.21 -71.28 57.00
C VAL A 349 12.09 -70.62 55.60
N ALA A 350 12.69 -71.17 54.54
CA ALA A 350 12.12 -72.06 53.52
C ALA A 350 11.05 -71.42 52.58
N ASN A 351 11.40 -71.39 51.28
CA ASN A 351 10.60 -71.73 50.09
C ASN A 351 9.10 -71.39 50.04
N CYS A 352 8.67 -70.65 49.01
CA CYS A 352 8.19 -71.21 47.73
C CYS A 352 7.57 -70.12 46.82
N HIS A 353 7.79 -70.27 45.50
CA HIS A 353 6.88 -70.07 44.35
C HIS A 353 5.55 -69.28 44.57
N ARG A 354 5.01 -68.47 43.64
CA ARG A 354 4.92 -68.60 42.17
C ARG A 354 4.20 -67.35 41.61
N ILE A 355 4.65 -66.90 40.43
CA ILE A 355 3.86 -66.56 39.21
C ILE A 355 2.41 -66.08 39.40
N SER A 356 2.14 -64.84 38.96
CA SER A 356 1.43 -64.56 37.69
C SER A 356 1.70 -63.13 37.24
#